data_AF-A0A811RIH5-F1
#
_entry.id   AF-A0A811RIH5-F1
#
_cell.length_a   1.000
_cell.length_b   1.000
_cell.length_c   1.000
_cell.angle_alpha   90.00
_cell.angle_beta   90.00
_cell.angle_gamma   90.00
#
_symmetry.space_group_name_H-M   'P 1'
#
loop_
_entity.id
_entity.type
_entity.pdbx_description
1 polymer ?
#
loop_
_entity_poly.entity_id
_entity_poly.type
_entity_poly.pdbx_seq_one_letter_code
_entity_poly.pdbx_strand_id
1 'polypeptide(L)'
;MRNTIKDEKIASKLAGDDKKKIEDAIDAAISWLDANQLAEADEFEDKMKELESLCNPIIAKMYQGAGADMGGAGGMDEDAPAGSGGPGPKIEEVD
;
A
#
# COMPACT_ATOMS: atom_id res chain seq x y z
N MET A 1 6.14 5.94 -6.34
CA MET A 1 4.74 6.33 -6.62
C MET A 1 4.39 6.32 -8.09
N ARG A 2 4.82 7.31 -8.90
CA ARG A 2 4.48 7.38 -10.34
C ARG A 2 4.80 6.08 -11.11
N ASN A 3 5.98 5.52 -10.91
CA ASN A 3 6.36 4.27 -11.59
C ASN A 3 5.52 3.08 -11.09
N THR A 4 5.20 3.06 -9.80
CA THR A 4 4.37 2.02 -9.17
C THR A 4 3.00 1.94 -9.82
N ILE A 5 2.32 3.06 -10.04
CA ILE A 5 0.97 3.06 -10.66
C ILE A 5 0.98 2.90 -12.19
N LYS A 6 2.16 3.01 -12.82
CA LYS A 6 2.37 2.73 -14.25
C LYS A 6 2.73 1.27 -14.52
N ASP A 7 3.15 0.53 -13.49
CA ASP A 7 3.35 -0.91 -13.61
C ASP A 7 2.01 -1.59 -13.92
N GLU A 8 1.95 -2.39 -14.99
CA GLU A 8 0.71 -2.99 -15.46
C GLU A 8 0.05 -3.92 -14.42
N LYS A 9 0.85 -4.60 -13.59
CA LYS A 9 0.32 -5.51 -12.55
C LYS A 9 -0.35 -4.75 -11.42
N ILE A 10 0.09 -3.52 -11.18
CA ILE A 10 -0.48 -2.63 -10.17
C ILE A 10 -1.67 -1.87 -10.78
N ALA A 11 -1.49 -1.30 -11.97
CA ALA A 11 -2.51 -0.52 -12.66
C ALA A 11 -3.80 -1.32 -12.91
N SER A 12 -3.68 -2.61 -13.24
CA SER A 12 -4.84 -3.51 -13.45
C SER A 12 -5.63 -3.80 -12.17
N LYS A 13 -5.04 -3.57 -10.99
CA LYS A 13 -5.68 -3.79 -9.68
C LYS A 13 -6.25 -2.52 -9.05
N LEU A 14 -5.99 -1.36 -9.65
CA LEU A 14 -6.51 -0.08 -9.19
C LEU A 14 -7.83 0.24 -9.90
N ALA A 15 -8.81 0.71 -9.13
CA ALA A 15 -10.01 1.28 -9.71
C ALA A 15 -9.64 2.53 -10.55
N GLY A 16 -10.35 2.77 -11.66
CA GLY A 16 -10.05 3.89 -12.55
C GLY A 16 -10.05 5.25 -11.85
N ASP A 17 -11.02 5.47 -10.96
CA ASP A 17 -11.12 6.71 -10.17
C ASP A 17 -9.95 6.86 -9.18
N ASP A 18 -9.51 5.76 -8.56
CA ASP A 18 -8.40 5.77 -7.61
C ASP A 18 -7.06 5.97 -8.33
N LYS A 19 -6.89 5.35 -9.50
CA LYS A 19 -5.74 5.61 -10.38
C LYS A 19 -5.68 7.09 -10.78
N LYS A 20 -6.80 7.65 -11.24
CA LYS A 20 -6.89 9.06 -11.62
C LYS A 20 -6.54 9.99 -10.45
N LYS A 21 -7.06 9.72 -9.24
CA LYS A 21 -6.71 10.51 -8.04
C LYS A 21 -5.21 10.51 -7.75
N ILE A 22 -4.54 9.36 -7.88
CA ILE A 22 -3.09 9.29 -7.67
C ILE A 22 -2.35 10.06 -8.78
N GLU A 23 -2.76 9.91 -10.04
CA GLU A 23 -2.16 10.65 -11.17
C GLU A 23 -2.29 12.16 -10.98
N ASP A 24 -3.49 12.65 -10.67
CA ASP A 24 -3.76 14.07 -10.42
C ASP A 24 -2.91 14.59 -9.24
N ALA A 25 -2.79 13.83 -8.15
CA ALA A 25 -2.00 14.22 -6.99
C ALA A 25 -0.50 14.29 -7.30
N ILE A 26 0.02 13.36 -8.10
CA ILE A 26 1.42 13.35 -8.54
C ILE A 26 1.71 14.58 -9.42
N ASP A 27 0.82 14.89 -10.36
CA ASP A 27 1.01 16.01 -11.28
C ASP A 27 0.90 17.36 -10.55
N ALA A 28 0.01 17.46 -9.55
CA ALA A 28 -0.06 18.60 -8.65
C ALA A 28 1.22 18.75 -7.81
N ALA A 29 1.77 17.66 -7.27
CA ALA A 29 3.03 17.68 -6.52
C ALA A 29 4.20 18.13 -7.39
N ILE A 30 4.28 17.66 -8.64
CA ILE A 30 5.34 18.09 -9.57
C ILE A 30 5.21 19.56 -9.95
N SER A 31 3.99 20.01 -10.25
CA SER A 31 3.75 21.43 -10.53
C SER A 31 4.15 22.31 -9.35
N TRP A 32 3.90 21.84 -8.12
CA TRP A 32 4.35 22.52 -6.91
C TRP A 32 5.88 22.50 -6.80
N LEU A 33 6.57 21.37 -7.03
CA LEU A 33 8.03 21.29 -7.00
C LEU A 33 8.68 22.24 -8.03
N ASP A 34 8.13 22.31 -9.24
CA ASP A 34 8.63 23.18 -10.31
C ASP A 34 8.50 24.67 -9.95
N ALA A 35 7.41 25.05 -9.25
CA ALA A 35 7.18 26.42 -8.80
C ALA A 35 7.92 26.79 -7.50
N ASN A 36 8.32 25.79 -6.70
CA ASN A 36 8.84 25.97 -5.35
C ASN A 36 10.21 25.30 -5.17
N GLN A 37 11.12 25.45 -6.13
CA GLN A 37 12.47 24.83 -6.11
C GLN A 37 13.37 25.30 -4.96
N LEU A 38 13.03 26.44 -4.33
CA LEU A 38 13.74 27.03 -3.20
C LEU A 38 12.92 26.98 -1.89
N ALA A 39 11.91 26.11 -1.83
CA ALA A 39 11.14 25.89 -0.61
C ALA A 39 12.04 25.39 0.54
N GLU A 40 11.58 25.61 1.76
CA GLU A 40 12.27 25.11 2.95
C GLU A 40 12.01 23.60 3.14
N ALA A 41 12.84 22.95 3.95
CA ALA A 41 12.77 21.51 4.16
C ALA A 41 11.41 21.05 4.71
N ASP A 42 10.81 21.83 5.61
CA ASP A 42 9.49 21.59 6.19
C ASP A 42 8.37 21.68 5.13
N GLU A 43 8.45 22.62 4.19
CA GLU A 43 7.50 22.73 3.09
C GLU A 43 7.57 21.52 2.14
N PHE A 44 8.78 21.02 1.84
CA PHE A 44 8.95 19.80 1.06
C PHE A 44 8.40 18.57 1.78
N GLU A 45 8.65 18.46 3.09
CA GLU A 45 8.10 17.38 3.91
C GLU A 45 6.58 17.39 3.96
N ASP A 46 5.97 18.57 4.13
CA ASP A 46 4.52 18.70 4.16
C ASP A 46 3.90 18.34 2.81
N LYS A 47 4.52 18.76 1.70
CA LYS A 47 4.05 18.36 0.37
C LYS A 47 4.19 16.85 0.15
N MET A 48 5.26 16.23 0.64
CA MET A 48 5.44 14.79 0.59
C MET A 48 4.37 14.06 1.40
N LYS A 49 4.12 14.49 2.64
CA LYS A 49 3.08 13.91 3.52
C LYS A 49 1.69 14.05 2.90
N GLU A 50 1.38 15.17 2.27
CA GLU A 50 0.13 15.38 1.54
C GLU A 50 -0.05 14.33 0.45
N LEU A 51 0.97 14.12 -0.39
CA LEU A 51 0.95 13.11 -1.46
C LEU A 51 0.79 11.68 -0.90
N GLU A 52 1.54 11.35 0.15
CA GLU A 52 1.49 10.05 0.80
C GLU A 52 0.12 9.77 1.45
N SER A 53 -0.48 10.77 2.10
CA SER A 53 -1.79 10.65 2.75
C SER A 53 -2.90 10.26 1.77
N LEU A 54 -2.76 10.67 0.51
CA LEU A 54 -3.67 10.31 -0.59
C LEU A 54 -3.35 8.93 -1.15
N CYS A 55 -2.07 8.64 -1.39
CA CYS A 55 -1.69 7.44 -2.13
C CYS A 55 -1.66 6.17 -1.26
N ASN A 56 -1.19 6.27 -0.02
CA ASN A 56 -1.05 5.12 0.89
C ASN A 56 -2.37 4.38 1.14
N PRO A 57 -3.50 5.03 1.46
CA PRO A 57 -4.75 4.31 1.67
C PRO A 57 -5.27 3.63 0.40
N ILE A 58 -5.02 4.21 -0.78
CA ILE A 58 -5.42 3.61 -2.06
C ILE A 58 -4.60 2.34 -2.34
N ILE A 59 -3.28 2.43 -2.16
CA ILE A 59 -2.38 1.27 -2.34
C ILE A 59 -2.69 0.18 -1.31
N ALA A 60 -2.97 0.53 -0.06
CA ALA A 60 -3.39 -0.42 0.97
C ALA A 60 -4.67 -1.16 0.55
N LYS A 61 -5.68 -0.43 0.05
CA LYS A 61 -6.92 -1.02 -0.48
C LYS A 61 -6.67 -1.98 -1.63
N MET A 62 -5.76 -1.65 -2.54
CA MET A 62 -5.36 -2.53 -3.64
C MET A 62 -4.78 -3.86 -3.13
N TYR A 63 -3.90 -3.82 -2.13
CA TYR A 63 -3.34 -5.05 -1.54
C TYR A 63 -4.39 -5.88 -0.79
N GLN A 64 -5.32 -5.23 -0.09
CA GLN A 64 -6.43 -5.91 0.59
C GLN A 64 -7.40 -6.56 -0.41
N GLY A 65 -7.71 -5.87 -1.51
CA GLY A 65 -8.53 -6.42 -2.60
C GLY A 65 -7.83 -7.57 -3.33
N ALA A 66 -6.51 -7.53 -3.49
CA ALA A 66 -5.73 -8.61 -4.07
C ALA A 66 -5.62 -9.85 -3.14
N GLY A 67 -5.77 -9.68 -1.82
CA GLY A 67 -5.77 -10.79 -0.85
C GLY A 67 -7.09 -11.57 -0.82
N ALA A 68 -8.20 -10.95 -1.22
CA ALA A 68 -9.51 -11.62 -1.26
C ALA A 68 -9.60 -12.68 -2.39
N ASP A 69 -8.82 -12.53 -3.46
CA ASP A 69 -8.76 -13.49 -4.58
C ASP A 69 -7.78 -14.65 -4.33
N MET A 70 -6.89 -14.54 -3.32
CA MET A 70 -5.88 -15.55 -2.99
C MET A 70 -6.11 -16.27 -1.65
N GLY A 71 -7.27 -16.06 -1.01
CA GLY A 71 -7.60 -16.59 0.33
C GLY A 71 -8.97 -17.26 0.46
N GLY A 72 -9.68 -17.49 -0.65
CA GLY A 72 -11.03 -18.10 -0.66
C GLY A 72 -11.09 -19.61 -0.41
N ALA A 73 -10.16 -20.17 0.37
CA ALA A 73 -10.22 -21.55 0.86
C ALA A 73 -9.35 -21.70 2.12
N GLY A 74 -9.82 -21.21 3.26
CA GLY A 74 -9.09 -21.42 4.50
C GLY A 74 -9.65 -20.69 5.70
N GLY A 75 -10.66 -21.29 6.33
CA GLY A 75 -10.86 -21.14 7.76
C GLY A 75 -11.82 -20.05 8.19
N MET A 76 -13.11 -20.41 8.24
CA MET A 76 -13.98 -19.98 9.33
C MET A 76 -15.07 -21.04 9.49
N ASP A 77 -14.71 -22.18 10.08
CA ASP A 77 -15.69 -23.06 10.74
C ASP A 77 -15.56 -22.78 12.24
N GLU A 78 -16.43 -21.90 12.72
CA GLU A 78 -16.63 -21.60 14.13
C GLU A 78 -17.46 -22.72 14.76
N ASP A 79 -16.83 -23.83 15.20
CA ASP A 79 -17.34 -24.64 16.32
C ASP A 79 -16.30 -25.67 16.83
N ALA A 80 -15.49 -25.32 17.83
CA ALA A 80 -14.94 -26.29 18.79
C ALA A 80 -14.14 -25.59 19.92
N PRO A 81 -14.54 -25.72 21.20
CA PRO A 81 -13.71 -25.38 22.35
C PRO A 81 -13.01 -26.63 22.91
N ALA A 82 -11.67 -26.65 22.91
CA ALA A 82 -10.76 -27.44 23.76
C ALA A 82 -9.37 -27.37 23.09
N GLY A 83 -8.31 -26.85 23.69
CA GLY A 83 -7.70 -27.33 24.92
C GLY A 83 -6.23 -27.70 24.62
N SER A 84 -5.32 -27.27 25.50
CA SER A 84 -3.97 -27.80 25.74
C SER A 84 -2.91 -27.83 24.60
N GLY A 85 -1.92 -26.92 24.72
CA GLY A 85 -0.53 -27.25 25.02
C GLY A 85 0.32 -28.06 24.03
N GLY A 86 1.42 -27.48 23.54
CA GLY A 86 2.58 -28.25 23.05
C GLY A 86 3.53 -27.46 22.14
N PRO A 87 4.85 -27.75 22.15
CA PRO A 87 5.92 -26.77 22.01
C PRO A 87 6.39 -26.55 20.56
N GLY A 88 6.79 -25.32 20.24
CA GLY A 88 7.52 -25.01 19.01
C GLY A 88 9.00 -25.43 19.08
N PRO A 89 9.57 -25.90 17.96
CA PRO A 89 11.02 -25.83 17.73
C PRO A 89 11.36 -25.50 16.25
N LYS A 90 12.55 -25.09 15.81
CA LYS A 90 13.82 -24.57 16.36
C LYS A 90 14.53 -23.94 15.14
N ILE A 91 15.18 -22.79 15.32
CA ILE A 91 16.01 -22.16 14.29
C ILE A 91 17.32 -22.97 14.18
N GLU A 92 17.61 -23.55 13.01
CA GLU A 92 18.94 -24.10 12.71
C GLU A 92 19.84 -22.96 12.24
N GLU A 93 20.86 -22.66 13.04
CA GLU A 93 21.98 -21.82 12.66
C GLU A 93 22.76 -22.55 11.56
N VAL A 94 22.91 -21.91 10.40
CA VAL A 94 23.74 -22.40 9.29
C VAL A 94 25.15 -21.83 9.48
N ASP A 95 26.13 -22.73 9.61
CA ASP A 95 27.57 -22.44 9.51
C ASP A 95 27.95 -22.22 8.04
#